data_AF-X1IF01-F1
#
_entry.id   AF-X1IF01-F1
#
_cell.length_a   1.000
_cell.length_b   1.000
_cell.length_c   1.000
_cell.angle_alpha   90.00
_cell.angle_beta   90.00
_cell.angle_gamma   90.00
#
_symmetry.space_group_name_H-M   'P 1'
#
loop_
_entity.id
_entity.type
_entity.pdbx_description
1 polymer ?
#
loop_
_entity_poly.entity_id
_entity_poly.type
_entity_poly.pdbx_seq_one_letter_code
_entity_poly.pdbx_strand_id
1 'polypeptide(L)' 'MKLNKKPHEIIRTQEEVYKSQFRGKNFTDHEWIKILIEHPKLIQRPIVVKKHKAIIADPPENIDQLL' A
#
# COMPACT_ATOMS: atom_id res chain seq x y z
N MET A 1 7.94 5.78 12.92
CA MET A 1 7.63 5.16 11.62
C MET A 1 6.32 5.75 11.12
N LYS A 2 6.24 6.20 9.86
CA LYS A 2 5.07 6.93 9.38
C LYS A 2 3.86 6.00 9.14
N LEU A 3 3.92 5.00 8.26
CA LEU A 3 2.74 4.19 7.89
C LEU A 3 2.52 2.89 8.71
N ASN A 4 3.59 2.31 9.28
CA ASN A 4 3.53 1.07 10.08
C ASN A 4 2.79 -0.12 9.43
N LYS A 5 2.93 -0.28 8.11
CA LYS A 5 2.35 -1.36 7.31
C LYS A 5 3.45 -2.10 6.54
N LYS A 6 3.28 -3.40 6.35
CA LYS A 6 4.12 -4.20 5.46
C LYS A 6 3.80 -3.88 3.99
N PRO A 7 4.76 -4.05 3.07
CA PRO A 7 4.57 -3.77 1.65
C PRO A 7 3.36 -4.48 1.04
N HIS A 8 3.09 -5.72 1.44
CA HIS A 8 1.96 -6.48 0.91
C HIS A 8 0.58 -5.99 1.41
N GLU A 9 0.54 -5.29 2.56
CA GLU A 9 -0.71 -4.75 3.11
C GLU A 9 -1.19 -3.50 2.36
N ILE A 10 -0.32 -2.85 1.59
CA ILE A 10 -0.62 -1.59 0.92
C ILE A 10 -0.84 -1.77 -0.59
N ILE A 11 -1.13 -2.99 -1.02
CA ILE A 11 -1.31 -3.34 -2.44
C ILE A 11 -2.77 -3.22 -2.85
N ARG A 12 -3.02 -2.55 -3.97
CA ARG A 12 -4.32 -2.52 -4.67
C ARG A 12 -4.47 -3.81 -5.46
N THR A 13 -5.09 -4.82 -4.85
CA THR A 13 -5.34 -6.13 -5.47
C THR A 13 -6.34 -6.08 -6.63
N GLN A 14 -7.05 -4.96 -6.78
CA GLN A 14 -8.04 -4.75 -7.85
C GLN A 14 -7.43 -4.28 -9.17
N GLU A 15 -6.18 -3.82 -9.18
CA GLU A 15 -5.50 -3.35 -10.41
C GLU A 15 -5.31 -4.50 -11.40
N GLU A 16 -5.52 -4.22 -12.69
CA GLU A 16 -5.32 -5.22 -13.76
C GLU A 16 -3.89 -5.78 -13.77
N VAL A 17 -2.90 -4.92 -13.49
CA VAL A 17 -1.49 -5.31 -13.35
C VAL A 17 -1.30 -6.32 -12.20
N TYR A 18 -1.99 -6.13 -11.07
CA TYR A 18 -1.96 -7.09 -9.97
C TYR A 18 -2.55 -8.43 -10.39
N LYS A 19 -3.75 -8.41 -10.97
CA LYS A 19 -4.48 -9.62 -11.37
C LYS A 19 -3.72 -10.43 -12.42
N SER A 20 -3.07 -9.77 -13.37
CA SER A 20 -2.38 -10.39 -14.49
C SER A 20 -0.99 -10.92 -14.13
N GLN A 21 -0.21 -10.19 -13.33
CA GLN A 21 1.21 -10.49 -13.12
C GLN A 21 1.56 -11.00 -11.71
N PHE A 22 0.74 -10.67 -10.71
CA PHE A 22 1.11 -10.83 -9.30
C PHE A 22 0.14 -11.70 -8.49
N ARG A 23 -1.09 -11.90 -8.94
CA ARG A 23 -2.11 -12.72 -8.25
C ARG A 23 -1.63 -14.17 -8.10
N GLY A 24 -1.73 -14.70 -6.88
CA GLY A 24 -1.37 -16.09 -6.55
C GLY A 24 0.13 -16.36 -6.44
N LYS A 25 0.99 -15.34 -6.62
CA LYS A 25 2.43 -15.45 -6.39
C LYS A 25 2.74 -15.05 -4.94
N ASN A 26 3.76 -15.71 -4.38
CA ASN A 26 4.28 -15.39 -3.06
C ASN A 26 5.60 -14.63 -3.23
N PHE A 27 5.60 -13.36 -2.83
CA PHE A 27 6.79 -12.51 -2.82
C PHE A 27 7.15 -12.15 -1.39
N THR A 28 8.45 -12.04 -1.12
CA THR A 28 9.00 -11.51 0.12
C THR A 28 8.72 -10.01 0.23
N ASP A 29 8.83 -9.46 1.45
CA ASP A 29 8.67 -8.02 1.65
C ASP A 29 9.69 -7.20 0.82
N HIS A 30 10.90 -7.71 0.62
CA HIS A 30 11.91 -7.06 -0.23
C HIS A 30 11.54 -7.06 -1.71
N GLU A 31 11.00 -8.16 -2.23
CA GLU A 31 10.53 -8.24 -3.61
C GLU A 31 9.32 -7.33 -3.83
N TRP A 32 8.40 -7.29 -2.87
CA TRP A 32 7.28 -6.36 -2.92
C TRP A 32 7.75 -4.91 -2.97
N ILE A 33 8.78 -4.52 -2.21
CA ILE A 33 9.33 -3.17 -2.28
C ILE A 33 9.81 -2.85 -3.71
N LYS A 34 10.55 -3.78 -4.35
CA LYS A 34 11.00 -3.59 -5.75
C LYS A 34 9.81 -3.46 -6.71
N ILE A 35 8.85 -4.37 -6.60
CA ILE A 35 7.63 -4.36 -7.44
C ILE A 35 6.85 -3.05 -7.26
N LEU A 36 6.71 -2.55 -6.02
CA LEU A 36 6.01 -1.30 -5.75
C LEU A 36 6.75 -0.07 -6.28
N ILE A 37 8.09 -0.09 -6.33
CA ILE A 37 8.91 0.95 -6.96
C ILE A 37 8.72 0.95 -8.47
N GLU A 38 8.72 -0.24 -9.09
CA GLU A 38 8.51 -0.40 -10.55
C GLU A 38 7.05 -0.14 -10.97
N HIS A 39 6.10 -0.49 -10.10
CA HIS A 39 4.66 -0.36 -10.32
C HIS A 39 3.98 0.46 -9.22
N PRO A 40 4.24 1.78 -9.12
CA PRO A 40 3.71 2.63 -8.06
C PRO A 40 2.17 2.79 -8.11
N LYS A 41 1.52 2.35 -9.19
CA LYS A 41 0.05 2.24 -9.30
C LYS A 41 -0.53 1.17 -8.37
N LEU A 42 0.27 0.16 -7.99
CA LEU A 42 -0.15 -0.88 -7.06
C LEU A 42 -0.26 -0.38 -5.62
N ILE A 43 0.32 0.78 -5.30
CA ILE A 43 0.28 1.32 -3.93
C ILE A 43 -1.12 1.90 -3.66
N GLN A 44 -1.74 1.51 -2.55
CA GLN A 44 -3.02 2.04 -2.08
C GLN A 44 -2.95 3.55 -1.86
N ARG A 45 -4.04 4.24 -2.21
CA ARG A 45 -4.19 5.70 -2.16
C ARG A 45 -5.64 6.00 -1.80
N PRO A 46 -5.91 7.10 -1.06
CA PRO A 46 -4.97 8.15 -0.65
C PRO A 46 -4.14 7.79 0.59
N ILE A 47 -2.85 8.17 0.59
CA ILE A 47 -1.99 8.09 1.79
C ILE A 47 -1.93 9.48 2.40
N VAL A 48 -2.44 9.61 3.63
CA VAL A 48 -2.45 10.88 4.36
C VAL A 48 -1.36 10.85 5.42
N VAL A 49 -0.55 11.91 5.50
CA VAL A 49 0.59 12.02 6.43
C VAL A 49 0.37 13.21 7.36
N LYS A 50 0.38 12.98 8.68
CA LYS A 50 0.31 14.03 9.71
C LYS A 50 1.42 13.84 10.73
N LYS A 51 2.32 14.83 10.81
CA LYS A 51 3.52 14.84 11.67
C LYS A 51 4.34 13.53 11.53
N HIS A 52 4.19 12.62 12.49
CA HIS A 52 4.97 11.38 12.60
C HIS A 52 4.17 10.12 12.21
N LYS A 53 2.91 10.27 11.80
CA LYS A 53 2.02 9.18 11.40
C LYS A 53 1.55 9.35 9.96
N ALA A 54 1.29 8.24 9.29
CA ALA A 54 0.67 8.13 7.98
C ALA A 54 -0.33 7.00 7.99
N ILE A 55 -1.39 7.14 7.20
CA ILE A 55 -2.47 6.17 7.07
C ILE A 55 -2.91 6.05 5.62
N ILE A 56 -3.69 5.02 5.32
CA ILE A 56 -4.45 4.92 4.06
C ILE A 56 -5.86 5.42 4.37
N ALA A 57 -6.24 6.56 3.79
CA ALA A 57 -7.55 7.19 3.99
C ALA A 57 -8.59 6.65 2.99
N ASP A 58 -8.64 5.32 2.89
CA ASP A 58 -9.67 4.57 2.18
C ASP A 58 -10.08 3.38 3.07
N PRO A 59 -11.25 3.43 3.73
CA PRO A 59 -12.27 4.48 3.63
C PRO A 59 -11.88 5.75 4.44
N PRO A 60 -12.51 6.91 4.21
CA PRO A 60 -12.07 8.21 4.74
C PRO A 60 -12.08 8.31 6.27
N GLU A 61 -12.84 7.47 6.96
CA GLU A 61 -12.91 7.39 8.43
C GLU A 61 -11.57 7.00 9.06
N ASN A 62 -10.68 6.35 8.29
CA ASN A 62 -9.33 6.06 8.77
C ASN A 62 -8.55 7.32 9.18
N ILE A 63 -8.93 8.51 8.67
CA ILE A 63 -8.34 9.81 9.04
C ILE A 63 -8.42 10.06 10.54
N ASP A 64 -9.42 9.52 11.25
CA ASP A 64 -9.56 9.68 12.70
C ASP A 64 -8.36 9.09 13.47
N GLN A 65 -7.64 8.13 12.90
CA GLN A 65 -6.41 7.57 13.49
C GLN A 65 -5.23 8.56 13.51
N LEU A 66 -5.33 9.66 12.77
CA LEU A 66 -4.36 10.76 12.75
C LEU A 66 -4.67 11.84 13.80
N LEU A 67 -5.84 11.83 14.45
CA LEU A 67 -6.22 12.84 15.43
C LEU A 67 -5.42 12.69 16.73
#